data_AF-A0A352AN64-F1
#
_entry.id   AF-A0A352AN64-F1
#
_cell.length_a   1.000
_cell.length_b   1.000
_cell.length_c   1.000
_cell.angle_alpha   90.00
_cell.angle_beta   90.00
_cell.angle_gamma   90.00
#
_symmetry.space_group_name_H-M   'P 1'
#
loop_
_entity.id
_entity.type
_entity.pdbx_description
1 polymer ?
#
loop_
_entity_poly.entity_id
_entity_poly.type
_entity_poly.pdbx_seq_one_letter_code
_entity_poly.pdbx_strand_id
1 'polypeptide(L)'
;MSNFCLRLPGVATVALLTFAAGSSSISPSDTSENRTSSATTNSASLTVVSDQIPSNCPQIDSFTKAITKAASAANLAQSAQSPQDWDLVVVGWLQAIEAMQSIPPDSPKRAYAQKKVGEYFRNLDIAQQKAKTTSPPLPFPTFNNPIFEEQLVLYLSYTAALGPPDILIVGSSRALVGVDPQQLQQALARQGKGGMRIFNFAVNGATAQFIDFQLRQLLSAQQLPRLIIWADGVRAFNSGRVDRTFRSLTASAGYQRLLAGDRPRLPQPLPNTTDGCPTIPLSGISSTSKAKSTDSELIPTTEISGRWRLTRVSFETTSNPIPAPSERLLLTQLTGITAPQRLSLANNPTGYSTVAIDANGFLPMETKFDPKTYYQRNPRVVGRYDGDYQPFSFSGQQTVALNSIKTFVQQQQVPLVFVNLPVTRDYLDAVRLTRERQFRQLMQRQAASGGFVFIDLGEQWVNQNQYFADPSHLNRYGAAAVSSLLATKPEIPWPQPRP
;
A
#
# COMPACT_ATOMS: atom_id res chain seq x y z
N MET A 1 -43.09 48.42 11.63
CA MET A 1 -42.13 49.30 12.31
C MET A 1 -40.73 48.85 11.89
N SER A 2 -40.30 49.27 10.70
CA SER A 2 -39.31 50.35 10.44
C SER A 2 -37.91 49.73 10.26
N ASN A 3 -37.53 49.25 9.07
CA ASN A 3 -36.96 49.99 7.93
C ASN A 3 -35.87 51.01 8.31
N PHE A 4 -34.65 50.79 7.82
CA PHE A 4 -33.75 51.86 7.39
C PHE A 4 -32.97 51.46 6.12
N CYS A 5 -33.32 52.13 5.02
CA CYS A 5 -32.53 52.30 3.80
C CYS A 5 -31.67 53.57 3.92
N LEU A 6 -30.58 53.67 3.14
CA LEU A 6 -30.16 54.82 2.31
C LEU A 6 -28.90 54.38 1.52
N ARG A 7 -28.95 54.11 0.20
CA ARG A 7 -28.91 54.98 -1.00
C ARG A 7 -27.52 55.58 -1.41
N LEU A 8 -27.10 55.14 -2.62
CA LEU A 8 -26.20 55.65 -3.69
C LEU A 8 -26.20 57.19 -3.92
N PRO A 9 -25.33 57.82 -4.77
CA PRO A 9 -24.78 57.40 -6.10
C PRO A 9 -23.27 57.76 -6.31
N GLY A 10 -22.51 57.51 -7.39
CA GLY A 10 -22.72 57.11 -8.79
C GLY A 10 -21.91 58.07 -9.67
N VAL A 11 -21.02 57.60 -10.57
CA VAL A 11 -20.61 58.28 -11.82
C VAL A 11 -20.15 57.23 -12.84
N ALA A 12 -20.66 57.37 -14.06
CA ALA A 12 -20.29 56.65 -15.27
C ALA A 12 -19.69 57.61 -16.31
N THR A 13 -18.71 57.15 -17.10
CA THR A 13 -18.32 57.59 -18.47
C THR A 13 -17.20 56.63 -18.91
N VAL A 14 -17.29 55.76 -19.93
CA VAL A 14 -17.61 55.84 -21.38
C VAL A 14 -16.54 56.55 -22.23
N ALA A 15 -16.23 55.90 -23.38
CA ALA A 15 -15.50 56.34 -24.59
C ALA A 15 -13.97 56.05 -24.63
N LEU A 16 -13.35 55.61 -25.73
CA LEU A 16 -13.72 55.05 -27.05
C LEU A 16 -12.37 54.54 -27.65
N LEU A 17 -12.24 53.29 -28.10
CA LEU A 17 -12.02 52.88 -29.51
C LEU A 17 -11.18 53.80 -30.41
N THR A 18 -10.04 53.29 -30.92
CA THR A 18 -9.60 53.47 -32.33
C THR A 18 -8.80 52.26 -32.84
N PHE A 19 -9.18 51.86 -34.06
CA PHE A 19 -8.66 50.82 -34.97
C PHE A 19 -7.34 51.21 -35.67
N ALA A 20 -6.55 50.19 -36.04
CA ALA A 20 -5.83 50.04 -37.34
C ALA A 20 -5.23 48.61 -37.36
N ALA A 21 -5.58 47.65 -38.24
CA ALA A 21 -5.62 47.54 -39.70
C ALA A 21 -4.32 47.02 -40.34
N GLY A 22 -4.44 45.88 -41.05
CA GLY A 22 -3.56 45.38 -42.14
C GLY A 22 -2.35 44.53 -41.71
N SER A 23 -1.98 43.42 -42.35
CA SER A 23 -2.38 42.84 -43.63
C SER A 23 -1.95 41.36 -43.72
N SER A 24 -2.75 40.57 -44.42
CA SER A 24 -2.45 39.23 -44.93
C SER A 24 -1.54 39.28 -46.17
N SER A 25 -0.82 38.20 -46.48
CA SER A 25 -0.40 37.88 -47.85
C SER A 25 -0.27 36.37 -48.06
N ILE A 26 -0.80 35.93 -49.20
CA ILE A 26 -0.94 34.58 -49.74
C ILE A 26 -0.02 34.44 -50.96
N SER A 27 0.66 33.28 -51.10
CA SER A 27 1.16 32.60 -52.32
C SER A 27 2.30 33.26 -53.15
N PRO A 28 3.05 32.52 -54.02
CA PRO A 28 2.63 31.31 -54.77
C PRO A 28 3.62 30.13 -54.90
N SER A 29 3.06 29.06 -55.47
CA SER A 29 3.70 27.91 -56.10
C SER A 29 4.55 28.33 -57.30
N ASP A 30 5.64 27.60 -57.56
CA ASP A 30 6.21 27.55 -58.90
C ASP A 30 6.61 26.11 -59.27
N THR A 31 6.37 25.80 -60.54
CA THR A 31 6.49 24.49 -61.17
C THR A 31 7.53 24.65 -62.26
N SER A 32 8.59 23.83 -62.29
CA SER A 32 9.33 23.64 -63.54
C SER A 32 9.95 22.24 -63.60
N GLU A 33 9.53 21.52 -64.63
CA GLU A 33 10.13 20.31 -65.16
C GLU A 33 11.60 20.52 -65.54
N ASN A 34 12.45 19.50 -65.38
CA ASN A 34 13.18 18.97 -66.54
C ASN A 34 13.72 17.55 -66.32
N ARG A 35 13.60 16.74 -67.39
CA ARG A 35 14.24 15.44 -67.64
C ARG A 35 15.78 15.63 -67.73
N THR A 36 16.71 14.66 -67.63
CA THR A 36 16.76 13.27 -68.08
C THR A 36 18.09 12.65 -67.56
N SER A 37 18.10 11.32 -67.46
CA SER A 37 19.24 10.40 -67.73
C SER A 37 20.27 10.05 -66.63
N SER A 38 20.06 8.84 -66.11
CA SER A 38 20.99 7.70 -66.12
C SER A 38 22.34 7.80 -65.40
N ALA A 39 22.46 7.09 -64.27
CA ALA A 39 23.63 6.26 -63.99
C ALA A 39 23.26 5.12 -63.03
N THR A 40 23.40 3.90 -63.55
CA THR A 40 23.32 2.62 -62.86
C THR A 40 24.42 2.53 -61.79
N THR A 41 24.08 2.13 -60.57
CA THR A 41 25.01 1.40 -59.70
C THR A 41 24.22 0.56 -58.71
N ASN A 42 24.39 -0.75 -58.83
CA ASN A 42 23.92 -1.75 -57.86
C ASN A 42 24.57 -1.49 -56.50
N SER A 43 23.74 -1.38 -55.47
CA SER A 43 24.14 -1.71 -54.10
C SER A 43 22.92 -2.26 -53.38
N ALA A 44 22.99 -3.55 -53.10
CA ALA A 44 22.01 -4.28 -52.29
C ALA A 44 21.90 -3.60 -50.92
N SER A 45 20.74 -3.00 -50.65
CA SER A 45 20.39 -2.50 -49.32
C SER A 45 19.25 -3.36 -48.80
N LEU A 46 19.55 -4.08 -47.73
CA LEU A 46 18.64 -4.93 -46.98
C LEU A 46 17.47 -4.08 -46.47
N THR A 47 16.30 -4.25 -47.08
CA THR A 47 15.03 -3.75 -46.55
C THR A 47 14.75 -4.52 -45.26
N VAL A 48 15.03 -3.88 -44.12
CA VAL A 48 14.53 -4.32 -42.82
C VAL A 48 13.01 -4.21 -42.88
N VAL A 49 12.36 -5.36 -43.06
CA VAL A 49 10.92 -5.50 -42.85
C VAL A 49 10.67 -5.14 -41.39
N SER A 50 10.02 -4.00 -41.19
CA SER A 50 9.50 -3.60 -39.89
C SER A 50 8.46 -4.65 -39.48
N ASP A 51 8.84 -5.56 -38.59
CA ASP A 51 7.91 -6.39 -37.81
C ASP A 51 7.09 -5.47 -36.88
N GLN A 52 6.10 -4.80 -37.45
CA GLN A 52 4.99 -4.29 -36.67
C GLN A 52 4.09 -5.48 -36.37
N ILE A 53 4.28 -6.11 -35.21
CA ILE A 53 3.24 -6.90 -34.58
C ILE A 53 2.12 -5.92 -34.22
N PRO A 54 0.93 -5.96 -34.85
CA PRO A 54 -0.19 -5.16 -34.41
C PRO A 54 -0.67 -5.78 -33.09
N SER A 55 -0.27 -5.19 -31.96
CA SER A 55 -0.91 -5.48 -30.67
C SER A 55 -2.27 -4.79 -30.64
N ASN A 56 -3.22 -5.31 -31.43
CA ASN A 56 -4.57 -4.78 -31.52
C ASN A 56 -5.42 -5.26 -30.33
N CYS A 57 -4.96 -4.93 -29.11
CA CYS A 57 -5.81 -4.93 -27.94
C CYS A 57 -6.46 -3.54 -27.85
N PRO A 58 -7.80 -3.43 -27.82
CA PRO A 58 -8.45 -2.15 -27.57
C PRO A 58 -7.93 -1.59 -26.25
N GLN A 59 -7.38 -0.37 -26.26
CA GLN A 59 -6.96 0.32 -25.05
C GLN A 59 -8.22 0.70 -24.26
N ILE A 60 -8.60 -0.14 -23.30
CA ILE A 60 -9.74 0.12 -22.41
C ILE A 60 -9.38 1.33 -21.54
N ASP A 61 -10.20 2.39 -21.58
CA ASP A 61 -9.95 3.56 -20.76
C ASP A 61 -9.98 3.23 -19.26
N SER A 62 -9.19 3.93 -18.45
CA SER A 62 -9.00 3.60 -17.03
C SER A 62 -10.31 3.58 -16.24
N PHE A 63 -11.28 4.43 -16.59
CA PHE A 63 -12.57 4.42 -15.94
C PHE A 63 -13.34 3.13 -16.24
N THR A 64 -13.40 2.70 -17.51
CA THR A 64 -14.03 1.43 -17.89
C THR A 64 -13.31 0.25 -17.23
N LYS A 65 -11.97 0.23 -17.22
CA LYS A 65 -11.19 -0.80 -16.51
C LYS A 65 -11.57 -0.85 -15.03
N ALA A 66 -11.67 0.31 -14.37
CA ALA A 66 -11.99 0.40 -12.95
C ALA A 66 -13.40 -0.11 -12.62
N ILE A 67 -14.40 0.28 -13.42
CA ILE A 67 -15.79 -0.18 -13.24
C ILE A 67 -15.89 -1.69 -13.50
N THR A 68 -15.24 -2.21 -14.54
CA THR A 68 -15.24 -3.65 -14.86
C THR A 68 -14.59 -4.47 -13.74
N LYS A 69 -13.43 -4.04 -13.22
CA LYS A 69 -12.76 -4.72 -12.11
C LYS A 69 -13.57 -4.67 -10.82
N ALA A 70 -14.20 -3.53 -10.52
CA ALA A 70 -15.10 -3.41 -9.37
C ALA A 70 -16.33 -4.31 -9.49
N ALA A 71 -16.95 -4.37 -10.67
CA ALA A 71 -18.09 -5.24 -10.93
C ALA A 71 -17.71 -6.73 -10.80
N SER A 72 -16.56 -7.12 -11.36
CA SER A 72 -16.02 -8.48 -11.22
C SER A 72 -15.75 -8.83 -9.75
N ALA A 73 -15.11 -7.93 -9.00
CA ALA A 73 -14.85 -8.12 -7.57
C ALA A 73 -16.15 -8.24 -6.75
N ALA A 74 -17.14 -7.40 -7.03
CA ALA A 74 -18.44 -7.43 -6.36
C ALA A 74 -19.23 -8.70 -6.68
N ASN A 75 -19.19 -9.19 -7.93
CA ASN A 75 -19.84 -10.44 -8.32
C ASN A 75 -19.18 -11.63 -7.64
N LEU A 76 -17.85 -11.68 -7.65
CA LEU A 76 -17.09 -12.74 -6.98
C LEU A 76 -17.36 -12.76 -5.47
N ALA A 77 -17.48 -11.58 -4.84
CA ALA A 77 -17.82 -11.45 -3.42
C ALA A 77 -19.19 -12.05 -3.06
N GLN A 78 -20.13 -12.13 -3.99
CA GLN A 78 -21.46 -12.73 -3.74
C GLN A 78 -21.40 -14.25 -3.69
N SER A 79 -20.48 -14.87 -4.44
CA SER A 79 -20.32 -16.32 -4.52
C SER A 79 -19.14 -16.86 -3.72
N ALA A 80 -18.30 -16.00 -3.14
CA ALA A 80 -17.12 -16.39 -2.38
C ALA A 80 -17.50 -17.16 -1.10
N GLN A 81 -17.00 -18.39 -0.96
CA GLN A 81 -17.30 -19.28 0.16
C GLN A 81 -16.06 -19.62 0.99
N SER A 82 -14.88 -19.52 0.39
CA SER A 82 -13.60 -19.79 1.04
C SER A 82 -12.75 -18.52 1.19
N PRO A 83 -11.81 -18.48 2.15
CA PRO A 83 -10.84 -17.40 2.24
C PRO A 83 -10.05 -17.16 0.95
N GLN A 84 -9.74 -18.24 0.20
CA GLN A 84 -9.07 -18.15 -1.10
C GLN A 84 -9.94 -17.45 -2.16
N ASP A 85 -11.26 -17.64 -2.14
CA ASP A 85 -12.17 -16.88 -3.00
C ASP A 85 -12.13 -15.39 -2.62
N TRP A 86 -12.06 -15.08 -1.32
CA TRP A 86 -11.95 -13.71 -0.83
C TRP A 86 -10.61 -13.05 -1.19
N ASP A 87 -9.51 -13.79 -1.32
CA ASP A 87 -8.24 -13.26 -1.84
C ASP A 87 -8.38 -12.76 -3.29
N LEU A 88 -9.11 -13.50 -4.13
CA LEU A 88 -9.40 -13.07 -5.49
C LEU A 88 -10.29 -11.80 -5.52
N VAL A 89 -11.22 -11.67 -4.58
CA VAL A 89 -12.03 -10.45 -4.38
C VAL A 89 -11.13 -9.27 -4.00
N VAL A 90 -10.16 -9.48 -3.09
CA VAL A 90 -9.17 -8.48 -2.69
C VAL A 90 -8.37 -7.98 -3.90
N VAL A 91 -7.85 -8.90 -4.73
CA VAL A 91 -7.13 -8.55 -5.97
C VAL A 91 -8.00 -7.72 -6.90
N GLY A 92 -9.27 -8.11 -7.09
CA GLY A 92 -10.21 -7.37 -7.93
C GLY A 92 -10.44 -5.92 -7.45
N TRP A 93 -10.62 -5.71 -6.14
CA TRP A 93 -10.77 -4.38 -5.58
C TRP A 93 -9.49 -3.54 -5.69
N LEU A 94 -8.31 -4.11 -5.46
CA LEU A 94 -7.03 -3.42 -5.64
C LEU A 94 -6.86 -2.92 -7.09
N GLN A 95 -7.12 -3.79 -8.08
CA GLN A 95 -7.07 -3.43 -9.50
C GLN A 95 -8.10 -2.36 -9.87
N ALA A 96 -9.29 -2.41 -9.27
CA ALA A 96 -10.33 -1.40 -9.48
C ALA A 96 -9.94 -0.03 -8.90
N ILE A 97 -9.35 -0.01 -7.70
CA ILE A 97 -8.85 1.20 -7.05
C ILE A 97 -7.73 1.84 -7.87
N GLU A 98 -6.75 1.05 -8.29
CA GLU A 98 -5.64 1.51 -9.13
C GLU A 98 -6.16 2.21 -10.40
N ALA A 99 -7.01 1.52 -11.15
CA ALA A 99 -7.58 2.07 -12.38
C ALA A 99 -8.47 3.30 -12.15
N MET A 100 -9.15 3.38 -11.00
CA MET A 100 -9.97 4.54 -10.66
C MET A 100 -9.10 5.75 -10.28
N GLN A 101 -7.96 5.52 -9.63
CA GLN A 101 -7.03 6.59 -9.25
C GLN A 101 -6.21 7.12 -10.43
N SER A 102 -6.00 6.32 -11.48
CA SER A 102 -5.26 6.71 -12.69
C SER A 102 -6.04 7.63 -13.64
N ILE A 103 -7.34 7.89 -13.39
CA ILE A 103 -8.15 8.79 -14.21
C ILE A 103 -7.56 10.22 -14.21
N PRO A 104 -7.33 10.86 -15.37
CA PRO A 104 -6.71 12.19 -15.42
C PRO A 104 -7.43 13.27 -14.59
N PRO A 105 -6.71 14.23 -13.98
CA PRO A 105 -7.33 15.31 -13.19
C PRO A 105 -8.28 16.22 -13.96
N ASP A 106 -8.06 16.39 -15.26
CA ASP A 106 -8.87 17.15 -16.22
C ASP A 106 -10.06 16.36 -16.78
N SER A 107 -10.14 15.06 -16.49
CA SER A 107 -11.26 14.23 -16.92
C SER A 107 -12.58 14.68 -16.26
N PRO A 108 -13.69 14.80 -17.01
CA PRO A 108 -15.00 15.08 -16.42
C PRO A 108 -15.47 13.97 -15.45
N LYS A 109 -14.88 12.77 -15.52
CA LYS A 109 -15.19 11.64 -14.63
C LYS A 109 -14.45 11.72 -13.28
N ARG A 110 -13.49 12.65 -13.11
CA ARG A 110 -12.56 12.71 -11.96
C ARG A 110 -13.27 12.82 -10.62
N ALA A 111 -14.25 13.73 -10.49
CA ALA A 111 -14.95 13.94 -9.22
C ALA A 111 -15.75 12.70 -8.78
N TYR A 112 -16.39 12.01 -9.74
CA TYR A 112 -17.09 10.76 -9.47
C TYR A 112 -16.11 9.64 -9.10
N ALA A 113 -15.01 9.52 -9.85
CA ALA A 113 -13.95 8.55 -9.59
C ALA A 113 -13.38 8.67 -8.17
N GLN A 114 -13.06 9.89 -7.72
CA GLN A 114 -12.55 10.15 -6.37
C GLN A 114 -13.52 9.68 -5.28
N LYS A 115 -14.84 9.87 -5.47
CA LYS A 115 -15.85 9.36 -4.53
C LYS A 115 -15.90 7.83 -4.55
N LYS A 116 -15.81 7.20 -5.73
CA LYS A 116 -15.82 5.74 -5.86
C LYS A 116 -14.59 5.07 -5.26
N VAL A 117 -13.41 5.69 -5.32
CA VAL A 117 -12.20 5.18 -4.66
C VAL A 117 -12.44 4.94 -3.16
N GLY A 118 -13.10 5.87 -2.45
CA GLY A 118 -13.43 5.69 -1.03
C GLY A 118 -14.45 4.57 -0.77
N GLU A 119 -15.33 4.27 -1.72
CA GLU A 119 -16.21 3.09 -1.66
C GLU A 119 -15.42 1.80 -1.87
N TYR A 120 -14.53 1.76 -2.86
CA TYR A 120 -13.75 0.58 -3.18
C TYR A 120 -12.78 0.21 -2.07
N PHE A 121 -12.16 1.19 -1.40
CA PHE A 121 -11.35 0.94 -0.21
C PHE A 121 -12.15 0.30 0.94
N ARG A 122 -13.42 0.70 1.13
CA ARG A 122 -14.29 0.04 2.14
C ARG A 122 -14.63 -1.40 1.75
N ASN A 123 -14.89 -1.65 0.47
CA ASN A 123 -15.14 -3.01 0.00
C ASN A 123 -13.88 -3.89 0.08
N LEU A 124 -12.71 -3.32 -0.18
CA LEU A 124 -11.42 -3.96 0.00
C LEU A 124 -11.21 -4.37 1.46
N ASP A 125 -11.46 -3.47 2.42
CA ASP A 125 -11.35 -3.78 3.87
C ASP A 125 -12.29 -4.94 4.26
N ILE A 126 -13.55 -4.92 3.79
CA ILE A 126 -14.48 -6.04 4.01
C ILE A 126 -13.95 -7.34 3.40
N ALA A 127 -13.43 -7.29 2.18
CA ALA A 127 -12.88 -8.46 1.51
C ALA A 127 -11.67 -9.02 2.27
N GLN A 128 -10.77 -8.17 2.75
CA GLN A 128 -9.62 -8.55 3.59
C GLN A 128 -10.06 -9.18 4.91
N GLN A 129 -11.06 -8.61 5.57
CA GLN A 129 -11.58 -9.17 6.82
C GLN A 129 -12.26 -10.54 6.65
N LYS A 130 -12.78 -10.84 5.45
CA LYS A 130 -13.38 -12.14 5.11
C LYS A 130 -12.34 -13.13 4.58
N ALA A 131 -11.30 -12.63 3.94
CA ALA A 131 -10.14 -13.40 3.53
C ALA A 131 -9.27 -13.87 4.71
N LYS A 132 -9.59 -13.55 5.98
CA LYS A 132 -8.84 -13.89 7.21
C LYS A 132 -8.31 -15.33 7.26
N THR A 133 -7.24 -15.55 6.53
CA THR A 133 -6.36 -16.69 6.55
C THR A 133 -4.97 -16.16 6.69
N THR A 134 -4.17 -16.86 7.49
CA THR A 134 -2.72 -16.75 7.39
C THR A 134 -2.34 -17.00 5.94
N SER A 135 -1.54 -16.10 5.35
CA SER A 135 -1.00 -16.33 4.01
C SER A 135 -0.39 -17.73 3.94
N PRO A 136 -0.65 -18.52 2.87
CA PRO A 136 -0.03 -19.83 2.75
C PRO A 136 1.49 -19.67 2.85
N PRO A 137 2.17 -20.53 3.63
CA PRO A 137 3.61 -20.38 3.82
C PRO A 137 4.30 -20.47 2.46
N LEU A 138 5.31 -19.63 2.25
CA LEU A 138 6.14 -19.75 1.05
C LEU A 138 6.77 -21.14 1.03
N PRO A 139 6.92 -21.76 -0.16
CA PRO A 139 7.78 -22.93 -0.34
C PRO A 139 9.25 -22.51 -0.27
N PHE A 140 9.64 -21.88 0.84
CA PHE A 140 10.95 -21.32 1.11
C PHE A 140 11.24 -21.40 2.61
N PRO A 141 12.48 -21.71 3.03
CA PRO A 141 12.78 -21.80 4.46
C PRO A 141 12.56 -20.50 5.22
N THR A 142 12.22 -20.62 6.50
CA THR A 142 11.90 -19.49 7.37
C THR A 142 13.05 -18.49 7.50
N PHE A 143 12.68 -17.22 7.68
CA PHE A 143 13.60 -16.13 8.03
C PHE A 143 13.63 -15.84 9.54
N ASN A 144 13.01 -16.68 10.37
CA ASN A 144 12.86 -16.53 11.82
C ASN A 144 12.22 -15.19 12.24
N ASN A 145 11.27 -14.69 11.43
CA ASN A 145 10.51 -13.47 11.74
C ASN A 145 9.10 -13.56 11.12
N PRO A 146 8.07 -13.94 11.90
CA PRO A 146 6.73 -14.16 11.37
C PRO A 146 6.09 -12.94 10.70
N ILE A 147 6.38 -11.72 11.18
CA ILE A 147 5.86 -10.49 10.56
C ILE A 147 6.53 -10.25 9.22
N PHE A 148 7.85 -10.48 9.13
CA PHE A 148 8.56 -10.36 7.86
C PHE A 148 8.12 -11.44 6.85
N GLU A 149 7.83 -12.65 7.31
CA GLU A 149 7.34 -13.73 6.44
C GLU A 149 5.97 -13.41 5.85
N GLU A 150 5.04 -12.94 6.68
CA GLU A 150 3.74 -12.45 6.22
C GLU A 150 3.91 -11.32 5.20
N GLN A 151 4.72 -10.32 5.54
CA GLN A 151 4.99 -9.19 4.65
C GLN A 151 5.66 -9.61 3.34
N LEU A 152 6.53 -10.62 3.36
CA LEU A 152 7.18 -11.13 2.16
C LEU A 152 6.18 -11.86 1.26
N VAL A 153 5.28 -12.68 1.82
CA VAL A 153 4.21 -13.29 1.03
C VAL A 153 3.33 -12.20 0.43
N LEU A 154 2.87 -11.25 1.24
CA LEU A 154 2.03 -10.13 0.78
C LEU A 154 2.73 -9.32 -0.31
N TYR A 155 4.02 -9.04 -0.17
CA TYR A 155 4.80 -8.32 -1.18
C TYR A 155 4.90 -9.10 -2.49
N LEU A 156 5.21 -10.39 -2.44
CA LEU A 156 5.28 -11.23 -3.63
C LEU A 156 3.91 -11.33 -4.32
N SER A 157 2.83 -11.51 -3.56
CA SER A 157 1.45 -11.52 -4.07
C SER A 157 1.06 -10.18 -4.68
N TYR A 158 1.38 -9.07 -4.02
CA TYR A 158 1.15 -7.72 -4.51
C TYR A 158 1.87 -7.49 -5.84
N THR A 159 3.16 -7.83 -5.92
CA THR A 159 3.95 -7.65 -7.14
C THR A 159 3.52 -8.57 -8.27
N ALA A 160 3.02 -9.77 -7.98
CA ALA A 160 2.41 -10.64 -8.99
C ALA A 160 1.08 -10.07 -9.51
N ALA A 161 0.25 -9.50 -8.64
CA ALA A 161 -1.07 -9.00 -8.98
C ALA A 161 -1.05 -7.64 -9.69
N LEU A 162 -0.14 -6.76 -9.28
CA LEU A 162 -0.12 -5.36 -9.70
C LEU A 162 1.21 -4.94 -10.33
N GLY A 163 2.27 -5.73 -10.24
CA GLY A 163 3.65 -5.30 -10.55
C GLY A 163 4.33 -4.59 -9.37
N PRO A 164 5.62 -4.20 -9.50
CA PRO A 164 6.36 -3.55 -8.42
C PRO A 164 5.70 -2.22 -8.03
N PRO A 165 5.65 -1.87 -6.73
CA PRO A 165 5.05 -0.61 -6.28
C PRO A 165 5.84 0.57 -6.83
N ASP A 166 5.16 1.70 -7.02
CA ASP A 166 5.81 2.96 -7.36
C ASP A 166 6.55 3.52 -6.15
N ILE A 167 5.99 3.33 -4.96
CA ILE A 167 6.55 3.77 -3.68
C ILE A 167 6.59 2.57 -2.73
N LEU A 168 7.78 2.22 -2.24
CA LEU A 168 7.94 1.24 -1.18
C LEU A 168 8.20 1.96 0.14
N ILE A 169 7.37 1.72 1.13
CA ILE A 169 7.63 2.15 2.50
C ILE A 169 8.40 1.03 3.20
N VAL A 170 9.51 1.37 3.85
CA VAL A 170 10.34 0.44 4.62
C VAL A 170 10.62 1.04 6.01
N GLY A 171 10.89 0.19 6.99
CA GLY A 171 11.21 0.63 8.35
C GLY A 171 10.82 -0.39 9.42
N SER A 172 10.93 0.04 10.68
CA SER A 172 10.56 -0.76 11.85
C SER A 172 9.04 -0.87 12.05
N SER A 173 8.62 -1.39 13.21
CA SER A 173 7.22 -1.40 13.63
C SER A 173 6.57 -0.01 13.59
N ARG A 174 7.37 1.07 13.69
CA ARG A 174 6.90 2.45 13.59
C ARG A 174 6.39 2.77 12.18
N ALA A 175 7.06 2.31 11.12
CA ALA A 175 6.53 2.42 9.76
C ALA A 175 5.33 1.51 9.55
N LEU A 176 5.40 0.27 10.05
CA LEU A 176 4.36 -0.75 9.90
C LEU A 176 2.98 -0.24 10.31
N VAL A 177 2.92 0.53 11.41
CA VAL A 177 1.68 1.09 11.96
C VAL A 177 1.53 2.60 11.76
N GLY A 178 2.56 3.28 11.24
CA GLY A 178 2.65 4.74 11.25
C GLY A 178 2.64 5.42 9.89
N VAL A 179 2.66 4.66 8.79
CA VAL A 179 2.46 5.19 7.44
C VAL A 179 1.41 4.33 6.73
N ASP A 180 0.24 4.92 6.50
CA ASP A 180 -0.89 4.31 5.81
C ASP A 180 -0.75 4.50 4.27
N PRO A 181 -0.52 3.43 3.49
CA PRO A 181 -0.39 3.48 2.04
C PRO A 181 -1.66 3.99 1.36
N GLN A 182 -2.84 3.53 1.80
CA GLN A 182 -4.11 3.88 1.18
C GLN A 182 -4.42 5.37 1.38
N GLN A 183 -4.18 5.89 2.58
CA GLN A 183 -4.32 7.32 2.84
C GLN A 183 -3.33 8.15 2.03
N LEU A 184 -2.08 7.68 1.86
CA LEU A 184 -1.07 8.36 1.06
C LEU A 184 -1.46 8.38 -0.43
N GLN A 185 -1.95 7.25 -0.96
CA GLN A 185 -2.48 7.16 -2.33
C GLN A 185 -3.60 8.17 -2.56
N GLN A 186 -4.58 8.22 -1.67
CA GLN A 186 -5.69 9.17 -1.76
C GLN A 186 -5.21 10.63 -1.68
N ALA A 187 -4.27 10.93 -0.79
CA ALA A 187 -3.74 12.28 -0.62
C ALA A 187 -2.96 12.74 -1.86
N LEU A 188 -2.11 11.89 -2.43
CA LEU A 188 -1.37 12.16 -3.66
C LEU A 188 -2.30 12.31 -4.87
N ALA A 189 -3.30 11.44 -5.00
CA ALA A 189 -4.30 11.54 -6.05
C ALA A 189 -5.05 12.88 -5.98
N ARG A 190 -5.46 13.33 -4.79
CA ARG A 190 -6.11 14.65 -4.61
C ARG A 190 -5.23 15.82 -5.03
N GLN A 191 -3.91 15.69 -4.95
CA GLN A 191 -2.95 16.69 -5.41
C GLN A 191 -2.58 16.56 -6.90
N GLY A 192 -3.29 15.72 -7.65
CA GLY A 192 -3.04 15.54 -9.08
C GLY A 192 -1.79 14.71 -9.40
N LYS A 193 -1.18 14.03 -8.42
CA LYS A 193 -0.02 13.14 -8.65
C LYS A 193 -0.41 11.80 -9.30
N GLY A 194 -1.69 11.53 -9.52
CA GLY A 194 -2.19 10.29 -10.14
C GLY A 194 -2.34 9.11 -9.17
N GLY A 195 -2.63 7.93 -9.72
CA GLY A 195 -2.79 6.69 -8.97
C GLY A 195 -1.45 6.01 -8.72
N MET A 196 -0.86 6.24 -7.56
CA MET A 196 0.37 5.57 -7.15
C MET A 196 0.07 4.19 -6.60
N ARG A 197 0.91 3.21 -6.91
CA ARG A 197 0.94 1.93 -6.21
C ARG A 197 1.90 2.02 -5.03
N ILE A 198 1.39 1.84 -3.83
CA ILE A 198 2.15 1.99 -2.59
C ILE A 198 2.01 0.72 -1.76
N PHE A 199 3.14 0.20 -1.31
CA PHE A 199 3.19 -0.95 -0.41
C PHE A 199 4.07 -0.63 0.79
N ASN A 200 3.64 -1.05 1.97
CA ASN A 200 4.38 -0.92 3.23
C ASN A 200 5.04 -2.25 3.59
N PHE A 201 6.34 -2.35 3.29
CA PHE A 201 7.17 -3.51 3.57
C PHE A 201 7.94 -3.38 4.89
N ALA A 202 7.42 -2.59 5.82
CA ALA A 202 8.00 -2.44 7.14
C ALA A 202 7.84 -3.71 7.98
N VAL A 203 8.80 -3.95 8.86
CA VAL A 203 8.84 -5.14 9.71
C VAL A 203 9.11 -4.77 11.14
N ASN A 204 8.56 -5.54 12.07
CA ASN A 204 8.80 -5.30 13.47
C ASN A 204 10.29 -5.46 13.81
N GLY A 205 10.85 -4.47 14.51
CA GLY A 205 12.24 -4.47 14.94
C GLY A 205 13.27 -4.26 13.82
N ALA A 206 12.86 -3.82 12.63
CA ALA A 206 13.79 -3.48 11.56
C ALA A 206 14.79 -2.41 12.03
N THR A 207 16.05 -2.62 11.71
CA THR A 207 17.15 -1.67 11.88
C THR A 207 17.68 -1.29 10.50
N ALA A 208 18.62 -0.35 10.42
CA ALA A 208 19.28 -0.04 9.15
C ALA A 208 19.88 -1.28 8.47
N GLN A 209 20.47 -2.21 9.22
CA GLN A 209 20.99 -3.47 8.67
C GLN A 209 19.89 -4.35 8.07
N PHE A 210 18.71 -4.41 8.70
CA PHE A 210 17.59 -5.17 8.16
C PHE A 210 17.06 -4.54 6.86
N ILE A 211 16.96 -3.21 6.82
CA ILE A 211 16.53 -2.50 5.60
C ILE A 211 17.55 -2.65 4.47
N ASP A 212 18.85 -2.65 4.79
CA ASP A 212 19.92 -2.93 3.83
C ASP A 212 19.75 -4.33 3.20
N PHE A 213 19.49 -5.33 4.03
CA PHE A 213 19.16 -6.68 3.56
C PHE A 213 17.92 -6.70 2.65
N GLN A 214 16.81 -6.07 3.06
CA GLN A 214 15.58 -6.04 2.27
C GLN A 214 15.85 -5.45 0.87
N LEU A 215 16.52 -4.30 0.80
CA LEU A 215 16.69 -3.58 -0.45
C LEU A 215 17.76 -4.15 -1.36
N ARG A 216 18.89 -4.59 -0.80
CA ARG A 216 20.07 -4.99 -1.60
C ARG A 216 20.21 -6.48 -1.81
N GLN A 217 19.68 -7.29 -0.90
CA GLN A 217 19.93 -8.73 -0.90
C GLN A 217 18.66 -9.52 -1.21
N LEU A 218 17.51 -9.12 -0.67
CA LEU A 218 16.24 -9.82 -0.85
C LEU A 218 15.56 -9.46 -2.18
N LEU A 219 15.33 -8.16 -2.43
CA LEU A 219 14.66 -7.70 -3.65
C LEU A 219 15.53 -7.87 -4.88
N SER A 220 14.93 -8.30 -5.99
CA SER A 220 15.58 -8.22 -7.31
C SER A 220 15.44 -6.81 -7.90
N ALA A 221 16.24 -6.49 -8.92
CA ALA A 221 16.17 -5.20 -9.61
C ALA A 221 14.77 -4.91 -10.18
N GLN A 222 14.06 -5.93 -10.68
CA GLN A 222 12.70 -5.80 -11.21
C GLN A 222 11.64 -5.57 -10.12
N GLN A 223 11.98 -5.89 -8.87
CA GLN A 223 11.13 -5.66 -7.70
C GLN A 223 11.45 -4.33 -7.01
N LEU A 224 12.44 -3.56 -7.46
CA LEU A 224 12.71 -2.26 -6.84
C LEU A 224 11.61 -1.24 -7.18
N PRO A 225 11.25 -0.35 -6.23
CA PRO A 225 10.30 0.72 -6.47
C PRO A 225 10.95 1.89 -7.21
N ARG A 226 10.14 2.91 -7.54
CA ARG A 226 10.63 4.16 -8.12
C ARG A 226 10.88 5.25 -7.07
N LEU A 227 10.49 5.01 -5.82
CA LEU A 227 10.76 5.84 -4.65
C LEU A 227 10.76 4.94 -3.40
N ILE A 228 11.74 5.14 -2.52
CA ILE A 228 11.76 4.49 -1.20
C ILE A 228 11.46 5.53 -0.13
N ILE A 229 10.44 5.28 0.70
CA ILE A 229 10.19 6.01 1.94
C ILE A 229 10.67 5.13 3.10
N TRP A 230 11.80 5.47 3.68
CA TRP A 230 12.27 4.84 4.91
C TRP A 230 11.74 5.61 6.12
N ALA A 231 10.66 5.10 6.72
CA ALA A 231 10.03 5.73 7.87
C ALA A 231 10.45 5.03 9.17
N ASP A 232 11.19 5.72 10.04
CA ASP A 232 11.68 5.12 11.28
C ASP A 232 12.00 6.21 12.33
N GLY A 233 12.79 5.87 13.34
CA GLY A 233 13.49 6.89 14.11
C GLY A 233 14.76 6.39 14.77
N VAL A 234 15.24 7.15 15.75
CA VAL A 234 16.56 7.01 16.37
C VAL A 234 16.97 5.59 16.79
N ARG A 235 16.03 4.75 17.22
CA ARG A 235 16.28 3.36 17.67
C ARG A 235 16.82 2.44 16.57
N ALA A 236 16.45 2.67 15.32
CA ALA A 236 16.88 1.86 14.18
C ALA A 236 18.36 2.08 13.82
N PHE A 237 18.94 3.19 14.31
CA PHE A 237 20.31 3.62 14.02
C PHE A 237 21.25 3.43 15.22
N ASN A 238 20.77 2.84 16.32
CA ASN A 238 21.62 2.53 17.45
C ASN A 238 22.50 1.31 17.16
N SER A 239 23.76 1.55 16.82
CA SER A 239 24.81 0.54 16.63
C SER A 239 25.46 0.07 17.94
N GLY A 240 25.16 0.71 19.07
CA GLY A 240 25.71 0.31 20.37
C GLY A 240 25.12 -1.02 20.87
N ARG A 241 23.85 -1.25 20.59
CA ARG A 241 23.13 -2.45 21.04
C ARG A 241 23.28 -3.62 20.06
N VAL A 242 23.10 -4.83 20.57
CA VAL A 242 22.97 -6.03 19.74
C VAL A 242 21.70 -5.91 18.88
N ASP A 243 21.87 -6.09 17.58
CA ASP A 243 20.77 -6.18 16.63
C ASP A 243 20.17 -7.59 16.62
N ARG A 244 19.22 -7.83 17.54
CA ARG A 244 18.59 -9.15 17.70
C ARG A 244 17.80 -9.57 16.46
N THR A 245 17.09 -8.63 15.82
CA THR A 245 16.29 -8.88 14.63
C THR A 245 17.19 -9.32 13.48
N PHE A 246 18.24 -8.57 13.19
CA PHE A 246 19.17 -8.91 12.12
C PHE A 246 19.95 -10.19 12.43
N ARG A 247 20.38 -10.40 13.68
CA ARG A 247 21.05 -11.64 14.08
C ARG A 247 20.16 -12.88 13.86
N SER A 248 18.88 -12.80 14.22
CA SER A 248 17.91 -13.88 14.00
C SER A 248 17.73 -14.18 12.50
N LEU A 249 17.67 -13.12 11.69
CA LEU A 249 17.59 -13.22 10.24
C LEU A 249 18.82 -13.94 9.66
N THR A 250 20.04 -13.50 10.00
CA THR A 250 21.26 -14.07 9.43
C THR A 250 21.51 -15.52 9.85
N ALA A 251 20.96 -15.92 11.00
CA ALA A 251 21.03 -17.30 11.49
C ALA A 251 19.94 -18.22 10.89
N SER A 252 19.02 -17.67 10.08
CA SER A 252 17.89 -18.43 9.54
C SER A 252 18.26 -19.27 8.32
N ALA A 253 17.56 -20.39 8.11
CA ALA A 253 17.73 -21.21 6.93
C ALA A 253 17.36 -20.47 5.64
N GLY A 254 16.37 -19.57 5.70
CA GLY A 254 15.95 -18.74 4.57
C GLY A 254 17.07 -17.80 4.12
N TYR A 255 17.80 -17.20 5.06
CA TYR A 255 18.95 -16.35 4.74
C TYR A 255 20.07 -17.15 4.07
N GLN A 256 20.39 -18.35 4.56
CA GLN A 256 21.40 -19.21 3.95
C GLN A 256 21.03 -19.62 2.51
N ARG A 257 19.75 -19.97 2.27
CA ARG A 257 19.23 -20.26 0.92
C ARG A 257 19.32 -19.05 -0.01
N LEU A 258 18.97 -17.87 0.49
CA LEU A 258 19.05 -16.63 -0.28
C LEU A 258 20.50 -16.36 -0.75
N LEU A 259 21.48 -16.55 0.14
CA LEU A 259 22.90 -16.42 -0.21
C LEU A 259 23.38 -17.49 -1.20
N ALA A 260 22.76 -18.68 -1.20
CA ALA A 260 23.03 -19.71 -2.19
C ALA A 260 22.39 -19.42 -3.58
N GLY A 261 21.67 -18.30 -3.71
CA GLY A 261 21.02 -17.89 -4.97
C GLY A 261 19.56 -18.30 -5.10
N ASP A 262 19.04 -19.12 -4.17
CA ASP A 262 17.63 -19.51 -4.14
C ASP A 262 16.77 -18.32 -3.69
N ARG A 263 15.76 -17.95 -4.48
CA ARG A 263 14.88 -16.82 -4.18
C ARG A 263 13.51 -17.29 -3.70
N PRO A 264 12.90 -16.65 -2.68
CA PRO A 264 11.51 -16.88 -2.33
C PRO A 264 10.59 -16.61 -3.52
N ARG A 265 9.63 -17.51 -3.77
CA ARG A 265 8.64 -17.39 -4.84
C ARG A 265 7.28 -17.86 -4.33
N LEU A 266 6.21 -17.30 -4.89
CA LEU A 266 4.86 -17.81 -4.63
C LEU A 266 4.75 -19.26 -5.11
N PRO A 267 3.88 -20.08 -4.48
CA PRO A 267 3.51 -21.38 -5.01
C PRO A 267 3.07 -21.24 -6.48
N GLN A 268 3.57 -22.08 -7.38
CA GLN A 268 3.07 -22.07 -8.75
C GLN A 268 1.63 -22.58 -8.78
N PRO A 269 0.72 -21.90 -9.50
CA PRO A 269 -0.61 -22.46 -9.77
C PRO A 269 -0.46 -23.80 -10.49
N LEU A 270 -1.32 -24.77 -10.15
CA LEU A 270 -1.55 -25.92 -11.03
C LEU A 270 -1.95 -25.39 -12.42
N PRO A 271 -1.45 -25.95 -13.53
CA PRO A 271 -1.69 -25.41 -14.86
C PRO A 271 -3.18 -25.47 -15.17
N ASN A 272 -3.87 -24.33 -15.21
CA ASN A 272 -5.17 -24.22 -15.85
C ASN A 272 -5.34 -22.86 -16.53
N THR A 273 -5.59 -22.98 -17.83
CA THR A 273 -6.15 -22.03 -18.81
C THR A 273 -5.51 -20.64 -18.90
N THR A 274 -4.68 -20.51 -19.93
CA THR A 274 -4.32 -19.28 -20.64
C THR A 274 -5.40 -18.20 -20.57
N ASP A 275 -5.09 -17.09 -19.91
CA ASP A 275 -5.76 -15.80 -20.07
C ASP A 275 -5.53 -15.29 -21.50
N GLY A 276 -6.39 -15.73 -22.42
CA GLY A 276 -6.64 -15.01 -23.66
C GLY A 276 -7.34 -13.68 -23.34
N CYS A 277 -7.10 -12.66 -24.16
CA CYS A 277 -7.78 -11.36 -24.06
C CYS A 277 -9.28 -11.54 -23.77
N PRO A 278 -9.87 -10.80 -22.81
CA PRO A 278 -11.29 -10.92 -22.53
C PRO A 278 -12.08 -10.53 -23.78
N THR A 279 -12.60 -11.53 -24.48
CA THR A 279 -13.59 -11.34 -25.53
C THR A 279 -14.90 -11.01 -24.83
N ILE A 280 -15.33 -9.76 -24.92
CA ILE A 280 -16.67 -9.36 -24.52
C ILE A 280 -17.63 -9.94 -25.58
N PRO A 281 -18.53 -10.87 -25.25
CA PRO A 281 -19.55 -11.28 -26.21
C PRO A 281 -20.57 -10.14 -26.33
N LEU A 282 -20.48 -9.38 -27.41
CA LEU A 282 -21.53 -8.45 -27.85
C LEU A 282 -22.58 -9.24 -28.64
N SER A 283 -23.41 -10.00 -27.91
CA SER A 283 -24.65 -10.63 -28.40
C SER A 283 -25.53 -10.83 -27.17
N GLY A 284 -26.79 -10.42 -27.09
CA GLY A 284 -27.76 -9.93 -28.05
C GLY A 284 -29.10 -10.18 -27.36
N ILE A 285 -29.91 -9.14 -27.21
CA ILE A 285 -31.27 -9.26 -26.67
C ILE A 285 -32.06 -10.17 -27.61
N SER A 286 -32.47 -11.36 -27.16
CA SER A 286 -33.62 -12.10 -27.72
C SER A 286 -34.11 -13.23 -26.81
N SER A 287 -35.33 -13.00 -26.31
CA SER A 287 -36.47 -13.93 -26.16
C SER A 287 -36.24 -15.39 -25.73
N THR A 288 -36.74 -15.66 -24.51
CA THR A 288 -37.59 -16.81 -24.10
C THR A 288 -37.71 -18.03 -25.03
N SER A 289 -37.35 -19.21 -24.50
CA SER A 289 -38.16 -20.43 -24.66
C SER A 289 -37.90 -21.43 -23.52
N LYS A 290 -39.00 -21.91 -22.92
CA LYS A 290 -39.06 -23.04 -21.99
C LYS A 290 -38.80 -24.38 -22.70
N ALA A 291 -38.07 -25.29 -22.05
CA ALA A 291 -38.29 -26.75 -22.07
C ALA A 291 -37.45 -27.37 -20.93
N LYS A 292 -38.08 -27.88 -19.86
CA LYS A 292 -38.62 -29.24 -19.62
C LYS A 292 -37.55 -30.28 -19.26
N SER A 293 -37.67 -30.77 -18.03
CA SER A 293 -36.95 -31.86 -17.37
C SER A 293 -37.43 -33.25 -17.80
N THR A 294 -36.53 -34.24 -17.77
CA THR A 294 -36.72 -35.66 -17.37
C THR A 294 -35.30 -36.25 -17.23
N ASP A 295 -34.85 -36.56 -16.01
CA ASP A 295 -34.76 -37.91 -15.40
C ASP A 295 -33.66 -38.78 -16.03
N SER A 296 -32.86 -39.60 -15.33
CA SER A 296 -32.49 -39.82 -13.93
C SER A 296 -31.57 -41.04 -14.02
N GLU A 297 -30.39 -41.05 -13.38
CA GLU A 297 -29.76 -42.33 -13.02
C GLU A 297 -28.99 -42.20 -11.71
N LEU A 298 -29.42 -43.02 -10.74
CA LEU A 298 -28.96 -43.14 -9.36
C LEU A 298 -27.77 -44.11 -9.26
N ILE A 299 -26.94 -43.96 -8.22
CA ILE A 299 -26.56 -45.02 -7.25
C ILE A 299 -25.83 -44.39 -6.03
N PRO A 300 -25.91 -44.98 -4.82
CA PRO A 300 -26.04 -44.27 -3.54
C PRO A 300 -24.85 -44.43 -2.58
N THR A 301 -24.70 -43.53 -1.60
CA THR A 301 -24.03 -43.84 -0.31
C THR A 301 -24.55 -42.94 0.84
N THR A 302 -25.23 -43.61 1.78
CA THR A 302 -25.25 -43.43 3.24
C THR A 302 -24.94 -42.08 3.90
N GLU A 303 -25.91 -41.65 4.71
CA GLU A 303 -25.93 -40.54 5.67
C GLU A 303 -24.78 -40.54 6.69
N ILE A 304 -24.20 -39.36 6.98
CA ILE A 304 -24.30 -38.67 8.29
C ILE A 304 -24.32 -37.16 8.01
N SER A 305 -25.50 -36.55 8.13
CA SER A 305 -25.72 -35.10 7.95
C SER A 305 -25.55 -34.35 9.26
N GLY A 306 -24.43 -33.67 9.47
CA GLY A 306 -24.30 -32.61 10.47
C GLY A 306 -24.97 -31.32 9.99
N ARG A 307 -26.29 -31.21 10.15
CA ARG A 307 -27.07 -30.00 9.82
C ARG A 307 -26.74 -28.86 10.80
N TRP A 308 -26.04 -27.82 10.35
CA TRP A 308 -26.05 -26.52 11.01
C TRP A 308 -27.40 -25.85 10.80
N ARG A 309 -28.21 -25.75 11.85
CA ARG A 309 -29.46 -24.97 11.86
C ARG A 309 -29.21 -23.62 12.52
N LEU A 310 -29.27 -22.53 11.74
CA LEU A 310 -29.42 -21.18 12.26
C LEU A 310 -30.79 -21.08 12.96
N THR A 311 -30.79 -21.08 14.28
CA THR A 311 -31.99 -20.76 15.07
C THR A 311 -31.93 -19.29 15.46
N ARG A 312 -32.95 -18.54 15.05
CA ARG A 312 -33.12 -17.14 15.43
C ARG A 312 -33.69 -17.14 16.85
N VAL A 313 -32.88 -16.80 17.84
CA VAL A 313 -33.37 -16.63 19.22
C VAL A 313 -33.74 -15.17 19.40
N SER A 314 -35.03 -14.89 19.47
CA SER A 314 -35.56 -13.60 19.91
C SER A 314 -35.65 -13.64 21.44
N PHE A 315 -35.09 -12.63 22.11
CA PHE A 315 -35.46 -12.34 23.50
C PHE A 315 -36.19 -11.01 23.54
N GLU A 316 -37.39 -11.06 24.12
CA GLU A 316 -38.24 -9.91 24.36
C GLU A 316 -37.57 -8.91 25.31
N THR A 317 -37.80 -7.65 25.00
CA THR A 317 -37.33 -6.45 25.67
C THR A 317 -38.01 -6.24 27.02
N THR A 318 -37.24 -5.90 28.06
CA THR A 318 -37.70 -4.97 29.11
C THR A 318 -36.55 -4.12 29.67
N SER A 319 -36.75 -2.79 29.58
CA SER A 319 -36.15 -1.63 30.30
C SER A 319 -34.64 -1.28 30.19
N ASN A 320 -34.34 -0.36 29.25
CA ASN A 320 -33.41 0.82 29.24
C ASN A 320 -32.00 0.82 29.92
N PRO A 321 -31.02 1.63 29.44
CA PRO A 321 -30.61 1.91 28.06
C PRO A 321 -29.08 1.79 27.77
N ILE A 322 -28.76 1.28 26.57
CA ILE A 322 -27.54 1.38 25.71
C ILE A 322 -26.19 0.82 26.21
N PRO A 323 -25.70 -0.28 25.58
CA PRO A 323 -24.28 -0.52 25.34
C PRO A 323 -23.93 -0.60 23.84
N ALA A 324 -22.67 -0.26 23.52
CA ALA A 324 -22.07 -0.34 22.19
C ALA A 324 -22.22 -1.73 21.53
N PRO A 325 -22.27 -1.85 20.19
CA PRO A 325 -22.31 -3.14 19.53
C PRO A 325 -20.89 -3.76 19.51
N SER A 326 -20.55 -4.47 20.58
CA SER A 326 -19.54 -5.53 20.50
C SER A 326 -20.24 -6.84 20.15
N GLU A 327 -20.46 -7.07 18.86
CA GLU A 327 -20.80 -8.41 18.38
C GLU A 327 -19.54 -9.29 18.47
N ARG A 328 -19.39 -10.00 19.59
CA ARG A 328 -18.52 -11.17 19.66
C ARG A 328 -19.33 -12.38 19.19
N LEU A 329 -19.06 -12.85 17.98
CA LEU A 329 -19.48 -14.19 17.53
C LEU A 329 -18.76 -15.24 18.39
N LEU A 330 -19.50 -15.92 19.26
CA LEU A 330 -19.03 -17.09 20.00
C LEU A 330 -19.60 -18.35 19.34
N LEU A 331 -18.78 -19.09 18.60
CA LEU A 331 -19.16 -20.38 18.04
C LEU A 331 -18.93 -21.46 19.11
N THR A 332 -20.01 -21.99 19.71
CA THR A 332 -19.92 -23.09 20.68
C THR A 332 -20.42 -24.37 20.01
N GLN A 333 -19.54 -25.37 19.85
CA GLN A 333 -19.97 -26.72 19.46
C GLN A 333 -20.36 -27.50 20.72
N LEU A 334 -21.56 -28.10 20.70
CA LEU A 334 -22.07 -29.02 21.72
C LEU A 334 -21.87 -30.45 21.24
N THR A 335 -20.66 -31.00 21.42
CA THR A 335 -20.44 -32.45 21.56
C THR A 335 -19.13 -32.67 22.29
N GLY A 336 -19.20 -33.39 23.41
CA GLY A 336 -18.08 -33.60 24.32
C GLY A 336 -16.99 -34.54 23.79
N ILE A 337 -15.88 -34.52 24.53
CA ILE A 337 -14.71 -35.38 24.44
C ILE A 337 -13.76 -35.11 23.27
N THR A 338 -13.22 -33.91 23.23
CA THR A 338 -11.78 -33.66 23.03
C THR A 338 -11.53 -32.23 23.46
N ALA A 339 -10.56 -32.02 24.36
CA ALA A 339 -10.20 -30.67 24.78
C ALA A 339 -9.91 -29.83 23.53
N PRO A 340 -10.43 -28.59 23.42
CA PRO A 340 -10.09 -27.74 22.31
C PRO A 340 -8.59 -27.56 22.35
N GLN A 341 -7.89 -28.10 21.34
CA GLN A 341 -6.53 -27.67 21.05
C GLN A 341 -6.63 -26.17 20.82
N ARG A 342 -6.19 -25.40 21.81
CA ARG A 342 -5.91 -23.98 21.62
C ARG A 342 -5.04 -23.92 20.38
N LEU A 343 -5.59 -23.38 19.29
CA LEU A 343 -4.77 -22.87 18.20
C LEU A 343 -3.77 -21.95 18.89
N SER A 344 -2.54 -22.43 18.97
CA SER A 344 -1.42 -21.66 19.46
C SER A 344 -1.33 -20.46 18.52
N LEU A 345 -1.97 -19.36 18.90
CA LEU A 345 -1.46 -18.02 18.66
C LEU A 345 0.02 -18.15 18.98
N ALA A 346 0.87 -18.27 17.95
CA ALA A 346 2.29 -18.20 18.15
C ALA A 346 2.49 -16.98 19.04
N ASN A 347 3.01 -17.19 20.25
CA ASN A 347 3.28 -16.14 21.21
C ASN A 347 4.27 -15.19 20.52
N ASN A 348 3.74 -14.25 19.75
CA ASN A 348 4.50 -13.22 19.10
C ASN A 348 4.83 -12.27 20.23
N PRO A 349 6.09 -12.13 20.66
CA PRO A 349 6.48 -11.33 21.82
C PRO A 349 6.13 -9.83 21.66
N THR A 350 5.57 -9.45 20.52
CA THR A 350 5.20 -8.10 20.08
C THR A 350 3.73 -7.76 20.31
N GLY A 351 2.86 -8.75 20.51
CA GLY A 351 1.41 -8.55 20.62
C GLY A 351 0.68 -8.22 19.29
N TYR A 352 1.37 -8.23 18.14
CA TYR A 352 0.76 -7.98 16.83
C TYR A 352 0.25 -9.27 16.17
N SER A 353 -0.95 -9.21 15.61
CA SER A 353 -1.53 -10.28 14.77
C SER A 353 -1.14 -10.05 13.31
N THR A 354 -0.48 -11.03 12.69
CA THR A 354 -0.15 -11.00 11.25
C THR A 354 -1.41 -10.92 10.38
N VAL A 355 -2.50 -11.55 10.83
CA VAL A 355 -3.82 -11.54 10.17
C VAL A 355 -4.45 -10.15 10.10
N ALA A 356 -3.96 -9.18 10.89
CA ALA A 356 -4.44 -7.81 10.88
C ALA A 356 -3.66 -6.90 9.92
N ILE A 357 -2.61 -7.38 9.26
CA ILE A 357 -1.89 -6.63 8.22
C ILE A 357 -2.76 -6.62 6.96
N ASP A 358 -3.03 -5.44 6.39
CA ASP A 358 -3.83 -5.29 5.18
C ASP A 358 -3.04 -5.67 3.91
N ALA A 359 -3.73 -5.73 2.77
CA ALA A 359 -3.11 -6.12 1.49
C ALA A 359 -2.08 -5.10 0.94
N ASN A 360 -2.00 -3.89 1.53
CA ASN A 360 -0.95 -2.92 1.24
C ASN A 360 0.20 -2.97 2.26
N GLY A 361 0.21 -3.96 3.16
CA GLY A 361 1.26 -4.17 4.16
C GLY A 361 1.16 -3.26 5.37
N PHE A 362 0.04 -2.58 5.58
CA PHE A 362 -0.17 -1.69 6.73
C PHE A 362 -0.88 -2.42 7.87
N LEU A 363 -0.44 -2.17 9.10
CA LEU A 363 -1.06 -2.71 10.30
C LEU A 363 -1.85 -1.62 11.05
N PRO A 364 -3.18 -1.51 10.82
CA PRO A 364 -3.99 -0.52 11.52
C PRO A 364 -4.12 -0.87 13.01
N MET A 365 -3.71 0.07 13.86
CA MET A 365 -4.00 0.01 15.30
C MET A 365 -5.16 0.92 15.65
N GLU A 366 -6.17 0.40 16.35
CA GLU A 366 -7.36 1.17 16.79
C GLU A 366 -7.17 1.89 18.12
N THR A 367 -6.26 1.38 18.95
CA THR A 367 -6.06 1.87 20.32
C THR A 367 -5.63 3.34 20.31
N LYS A 368 -6.19 4.11 21.24
CA LYS A 368 -5.76 5.48 21.54
C LYS A 368 -4.99 5.47 22.85
N PHE A 369 -3.78 6.01 22.82
CA PHE A 369 -2.90 6.07 23.97
C PHE A 369 -3.49 7.02 25.01
N ASP A 370 -3.71 6.50 26.20
CA ASP A 370 -4.01 7.26 27.39
C ASP A 370 -2.97 6.88 28.44
N PRO A 371 -2.04 7.78 28.81
CA PRO A 371 -1.00 7.49 29.79
C PRO A 371 -1.56 6.94 31.12
N LYS A 372 -2.73 7.42 31.56
CA LYS A 372 -3.30 7.05 32.86
C LYS A 372 -3.67 5.58 32.91
N THR A 373 -4.27 5.06 31.83
CA THR A 373 -4.72 3.66 31.75
C THR A 373 -3.64 2.74 31.21
N TYR A 374 -2.82 3.22 30.27
CA TYR A 374 -1.72 2.44 29.69
C TYR A 374 -0.69 2.00 30.75
N TYR A 375 -0.26 2.94 31.61
CA TYR A 375 0.78 2.68 32.61
C TYR A 375 0.31 1.87 33.82
N GLN A 376 -0.99 1.58 33.93
CA GLN A 376 -1.50 0.59 34.89
C GLN A 376 -1.17 -0.85 34.46
N ARG A 377 -0.99 -1.07 33.15
CA ARG A 377 -0.77 -2.41 32.56
C ARG A 377 0.64 -2.59 32.03
N ASN A 378 1.31 -1.50 31.66
CA ASN A 378 2.65 -1.50 31.11
C ASN A 378 3.52 -0.60 31.99
N PRO A 379 4.46 -1.12 32.79
CA PRO A 379 5.30 -0.27 33.61
C PRO A 379 6.12 0.74 32.79
N ARG A 380 6.30 1.96 33.31
CA ARG A 380 7.18 2.95 32.68
C ARG A 380 8.63 2.46 32.70
N VAL A 381 9.27 2.46 31.53
CA VAL A 381 10.71 2.23 31.39
C VAL A 381 11.38 3.55 31.08
N VAL A 382 12.18 4.05 32.02
CA VAL A 382 12.99 5.27 31.83
C VAL A 382 14.09 4.97 30.81
N GLY A 383 14.36 5.90 29.88
CA GLY A 383 15.29 5.75 28.77
C GLY A 383 16.72 5.40 29.18
N ARG A 384 17.15 5.76 30.40
CA ARG A 384 18.46 5.34 30.95
C ARG A 384 18.57 3.82 31.21
N TYR A 385 17.44 3.13 31.32
CA TYR A 385 17.33 1.68 31.55
C TYR A 385 16.70 0.93 30.37
N ASP A 386 16.36 1.65 29.31
CA ASP A 386 15.78 1.08 28.11
C ASP A 386 16.88 0.45 27.24
N GLY A 387 16.78 -0.87 27.00
CA GLY A 387 17.74 -1.62 26.18
C GLY A 387 17.80 -1.17 24.73
N ASP A 388 16.76 -0.50 24.21
CA ASP A 388 16.82 0.11 22.88
C ASP A 388 17.75 1.33 22.83
N TYR A 389 18.00 1.94 24.00
CA TYR A 389 18.85 3.12 24.16
C TYR A 389 20.18 2.83 24.87
N GLN A 390 20.46 1.58 25.25
CA GLN A 390 21.65 1.23 26.04
C GLN A 390 22.33 -0.07 25.60
N PRO A 391 23.64 -0.04 25.30
CA PRO A 391 24.45 1.17 25.08
C PRO A 391 24.01 1.89 23.77
N PHE A 392 24.37 3.17 23.63
CA PHE A 392 24.00 3.97 22.44
C PHE A 392 25.22 4.42 21.63
N SER A 393 25.23 4.13 20.33
CA SER A 393 26.22 4.65 19.40
C SER A 393 25.61 4.84 18.01
N PHE A 394 25.84 6.00 17.39
CA PHE A 394 25.57 6.16 15.96
C PHE A 394 26.68 5.56 15.09
N SER A 395 27.87 5.34 15.64
CA SER A 395 28.97 4.70 14.93
C SER A 395 28.83 3.18 14.98
N GLY A 396 28.96 2.52 13.84
CA GLY A 396 28.94 1.05 13.72
C GLY A 396 28.06 0.56 12.57
N GLN A 397 27.56 -0.66 12.70
CA GLN A 397 26.93 -1.41 11.60
C GLN A 397 25.66 -0.74 11.05
N GLN A 398 24.90 -0.01 11.86
CA GLN A 398 23.71 0.68 11.37
C GLN A 398 24.07 1.87 10.45
N THR A 399 25.18 2.56 10.74
CA THR A 399 25.69 3.62 9.86
C THR A 399 26.34 3.05 8.61
N VAL A 400 27.02 1.91 8.71
CA VAL A 400 27.52 1.18 7.53
C VAL A 400 26.37 0.81 6.60
N ALA A 401 25.28 0.26 7.16
CA ALA A 401 24.08 -0.09 6.41
C ALA A 401 23.42 1.15 5.76
N LEU A 402 23.27 2.26 6.49
CA LEU A 402 22.77 3.51 5.92
C LEU A 402 23.59 3.96 4.69
N ASN A 403 24.92 3.95 4.80
CA ASN A 403 25.80 4.33 3.70
C ASN A 403 25.69 3.35 2.52
N SER A 404 25.63 2.05 2.79
CA SER A 404 25.42 1.01 1.79
C SER A 404 24.11 1.18 1.03
N ILE A 405 23.02 1.54 1.71
CA ILE A 405 21.73 1.85 1.10
C ILE A 405 21.85 3.10 0.24
N LYS A 406 22.43 4.20 0.75
CA LYS A 406 22.62 5.45 0.00
C LYS A 406 23.35 5.21 -1.32
N THR A 407 24.46 4.48 -1.29
CA THR A 407 25.23 4.13 -2.49
C THR A 407 24.41 3.28 -3.45
N PHE A 408 23.71 2.27 -2.95
CA PHE A 408 22.92 1.36 -3.78
C PHE A 408 21.77 2.10 -4.48
N VAL A 409 20.96 2.85 -3.75
CA VAL A 409 19.78 3.53 -4.33
C VAL A 409 20.21 4.63 -5.31
N GLN A 410 21.35 5.28 -5.09
CA GLN A 410 21.94 6.20 -6.06
C GLN A 410 22.35 5.48 -7.36
N GLN A 411 22.98 4.30 -7.27
CA GLN A 411 23.33 3.49 -8.45
C GLN A 411 22.09 3.00 -9.20
N GLN A 412 21.04 2.63 -8.48
CA GLN A 412 19.76 2.21 -9.07
C GLN A 412 18.88 3.39 -9.52
N GLN A 413 19.33 4.64 -9.31
CA GLN A 413 18.55 5.86 -9.59
C GLN A 413 17.19 5.88 -8.91
N VAL A 414 17.08 5.28 -7.73
CA VAL A 414 15.89 5.27 -6.89
C VAL A 414 16.05 6.34 -5.81
N PRO A 415 15.23 7.41 -5.80
CA PRO A 415 15.25 8.38 -4.72
C PRO A 415 14.95 7.73 -3.37
N LEU A 416 15.67 8.18 -2.35
CA LEU A 416 15.46 7.78 -0.96
C LEU A 416 14.96 8.98 -0.15
N VAL A 417 13.85 8.78 0.56
CA VAL A 417 13.31 9.74 1.52
C VAL A 417 13.30 9.07 2.89
N PHE A 418 14.03 9.65 3.84
CA PHE A 418 13.95 9.24 5.22
C PHE A 418 12.91 10.09 5.96
N VAL A 419 11.97 9.45 6.65
CA VAL A 419 10.95 10.11 7.46
C VAL A 419 11.18 9.78 8.93
N ASN A 420 11.54 10.79 9.73
CA ASN A 420 11.61 10.62 11.18
C ASN A 420 10.20 10.72 11.76
N LEU A 421 9.65 9.59 12.21
CA LEU A 421 8.28 9.54 12.70
C LEU A 421 8.15 10.20 14.08
N PRO A 422 6.97 10.77 14.41
CA PRO A 422 6.71 11.36 15.72
C PRO A 422 6.65 10.29 16.83
N VAL A 423 6.84 10.76 18.07
CA VAL A 423 6.58 10.03 19.32
C VAL A 423 5.84 10.95 20.29
N THR A 424 5.24 10.40 21.33
CA THR A 424 4.56 11.22 22.34
C THR A 424 5.56 12.00 23.21
N ARG A 425 5.10 13.11 23.80
CA ARG A 425 5.84 13.89 24.79
C ARG A 425 6.19 13.05 26.02
N ASP A 426 5.28 12.17 26.41
CA ASP A 426 5.43 11.26 27.55
C ASP A 426 6.56 10.24 27.34
N TYR A 427 6.81 9.82 26.10
CA TYR A 427 7.95 8.95 25.76
C TYR A 427 9.31 9.68 25.84
N LEU A 428 9.35 10.97 25.52
CA LEU A 428 10.56 11.79 25.40
C LEU A 428 11.09 12.31 26.75
N ASP A 429 11.60 11.40 27.58
CA ASP A 429 12.44 11.77 28.73
C ASP A 429 13.78 12.42 28.31
N ALA A 430 14.55 12.91 29.28
CA ALA A 430 15.79 13.63 29.01
C ALA A 430 16.83 12.82 28.20
N VAL A 431 16.91 11.50 28.41
CA VAL A 431 17.85 10.64 27.69
C VAL A 431 17.38 10.47 26.24
N ARG A 432 16.12 10.10 26.04
CA ARG A 432 15.57 9.89 24.69
C ARG A 432 15.55 11.18 23.89
N LEU A 433 15.18 12.30 24.52
CA LEU A 433 15.22 13.63 23.89
C LEU A 433 16.64 14.02 23.45
N THR A 434 17.65 13.71 24.26
CA THR A 434 19.05 13.97 23.88
C THR A 434 19.45 13.14 22.65
N ARG A 435 19.09 11.85 22.62
CA ARG A 435 19.37 10.98 21.46
C ARG A 435 18.61 11.43 20.22
N GLU A 436 17.36 11.84 20.36
CA GLU A 436 16.54 12.34 19.27
C GLU A 436 17.14 13.61 18.65
N ARG A 437 17.58 14.58 19.47
CA ARG A 437 18.28 15.78 18.99
C ARG A 437 19.57 15.44 18.24
N GLN A 438 20.37 14.52 18.78
CA GLN A 438 21.61 14.07 18.12
C GLN A 438 21.32 13.37 16.78
N PHE A 439 20.28 12.53 16.74
CA PHE A 439 19.84 11.85 15.53
C PHE A 439 19.39 12.84 14.45
N ARG A 440 18.53 13.79 14.79
CA ARG A 440 18.05 14.83 13.87
C ARG A 440 19.20 15.64 13.28
N GLN A 441 20.15 16.09 14.11
CA GLN A 441 21.34 16.80 13.65
C GLN A 441 22.20 15.94 12.71
N LEU A 442 22.37 14.65 13.01
CA LEU A 442 23.09 13.71 12.15
C LEU A 442 22.40 13.56 10.80
N MET A 443 21.10 13.29 10.79
CA MET A 443 20.32 13.07 9.56
C MET A 443 20.24 14.34 8.70
N GLN A 444 20.11 15.51 9.31
CA GLN A 444 20.17 16.80 8.61
C GLN A 444 21.52 17.00 7.91
N ARG A 445 22.64 16.77 8.61
CA ARG A 445 23.98 16.86 7.99
C ARG A 445 24.16 15.85 6.86
N GLN A 446 23.68 14.62 7.05
CA GLN A 446 23.75 13.56 6.06
C GLN A 446 22.91 13.88 4.81
N ALA A 447 21.70 14.42 4.98
CA ALA A 447 20.85 14.85 3.87
C ALA A 447 21.45 16.07 3.14
N ALA A 448 22.04 17.02 3.86
CA ALA A 448 22.74 18.16 3.26
C ALA A 448 23.96 17.74 2.43
N SER A 449 24.62 16.63 2.79
CA SER A 449 25.68 16.01 1.97
C SER A 449 25.17 15.23 0.75
N GLY A 450 23.84 15.11 0.58
CA GLY A 450 23.19 14.38 -0.49
C GLY A 450 22.97 12.89 -0.21
N GLY A 451 22.29 12.24 -1.16
CA GLY A 451 21.99 10.81 -1.14
C GLY A 451 20.63 10.42 -0.56
N PHE A 452 19.93 11.33 0.13
CA PHE A 452 18.52 11.17 0.48
C PHE A 452 17.88 12.51 0.91
N VAL A 453 16.55 12.56 0.90
CA VAL A 453 15.75 13.66 1.48
C VAL A 453 15.38 13.32 2.91
N PHE A 454 15.56 14.25 3.86
CA PHE A 454 15.15 14.06 5.25
C PHE A 454 13.89 14.85 5.59
N ILE A 455 12.81 14.15 5.91
CA ILE A 455 11.55 14.73 6.39
C ILE A 455 11.44 14.47 7.89
N ASP A 456 11.63 15.50 8.69
CA ASP A 456 11.58 15.40 10.14
C ASP A 456 10.17 15.69 10.68
N LEU A 457 9.49 14.65 11.16
CA LEU A 457 8.19 14.78 11.83
C LEU A 457 8.30 14.51 13.33
N GLY A 458 9.52 14.38 13.89
CA GLY A 458 9.75 13.97 15.28
C GLY A 458 9.09 14.87 16.34
N GLU A 459 8.85 16.14 16.00
CA GLU A 459 8.20 17.14 16.88
C GLU A 459 6.70 17.33 16.57
N GLN A 460 6.16 16.65 15.55
CA GLN A 460 4.75 16.74 15.21
C GLN A 460 3.91 15.94 16.22
N TRP A 461 2.77 16.52 16.60
CA TRP A 461 1.75 15.85 17.42
C TRP A 461 2.22 15.29 18.77
N VAL A 462 3.35 15.74 19.31
CA VAL A 462 3.91 15.21 20.57
C VAL A 462 2.93 15.28 21.75
N ASN A 463 1.97 16.21 21.74
CA ASN A 463 0.94 16.36 22.79
C ASN A 463 -0.44 15.77 22.40
N GLN A 464 -0.55 15.09 21.26
CA GLN A 464 -1.82 14.56 20.73
C GLN A 464 -1.87 13.04 20.90
N ASN A 465 -1.98 12.59 22.15
CA ASN A 465 -1.92 11.16 22.49
C ASN A 465 -2.95 10.31 21.72
N GLN A 466 -4.07 10.89 21.28
CA GLN A 466 -5.09 10.21 20.49
C GLN A 466 -4.62 9.73 19.10
N TYR A 467 -3.46 10.20 18.62
CA TYR A 467 -2.81 9.72 17.38
C TYR A 467 -1.85 8.56 17.60
N PHE A 468 -1.69 8.12 18.84
CA PHE A 468 -0.77 7.05 19.20
C PHE A 468 -1.52 5.87 19.77
N ALA A 469 -1.00 4.66 19.54
CA ALA A 469 -1.50 3.44 20.17
C ALA A 469 -0.82 3.19 21.52
N ASP A 470 0.44 3.61 21.62
CA ASP A 470 1.29 3.58 22.82
C ASP A 470 2.25 4.79 22.80
N PRO A 471 3.14 4.98 23.79
CA PRO A 471 4.00 6.18 23.82
C PRO A 471 4.88 6.40 22.57
N SER A 472 5.17 5.35 21.78
CA SER A 472 6.16 5.35 20.69
C SER A 472 5.61 4.96 19.31
N HIS A 473 4.41 4.36 19.25
CA HIS A 473 3.77 3.91 18.01
C HIS A 473 2.52 4.75 17.72
N LEU A 474 2.41 5.21 16.47
CA LEU A 474 1.19 5.81 15.96
C LEU A 474 0.06 4.77 15.91
N ASN A 475 -1.18 5.23 15.96
CA ASN A 475 -2.34 4.43 15.61
C ASN A 475 -2.82 4.79 14.20
N ARG A 476 -3.91 4.17 13.72
CA ARG A 476 -4.45 4.44 12.38
C ARG A 476 -4.74 5.92 12.10
N TYR A 477 -5.15 6.68 13.12
CA TYR A 477 -5.46 8.10 12.97
C TYR A 477 -4.18 8.93 12.82
N GLY A 478 -3.16 8.61 13.61
CA GLY A 478 -1.83 9.19 13.47
C GLY A 478 -1.15 8.83 12.15
N ALA A 479 -1.27 7.58 11.72
CA ALA A 479 -0.76 7.11 10.44
C ALA A 479 -1.41 7.83 9.26
N ALA A 480 -2.74 7.99 9.29
CA ALA A 480 -3.47 8.74 8.28
C ALA A 480 -3.04 10.23 8.25
N ALA A 481 -2.78 10.83 9.42
CA ALA A 481 -2.28 12.19 9.53
C ALA A 481 -0.85 12.33 8.97
N VAL A 482 0.05 11.39 9.29
CA VAL A 482 1.41 11.32 8.71
C VAL A 482 1.33 11.19 7.19
N SER A 483 0.59 10.21 6.67
CA SER A 483 0.46 9.98 5.22
C SER A 483 -0.11 11.19 4.48
N SER A 484 -1.11 11.87 5.07
CA SER A 484 -1.68 13.09 4.49
C SER A 484 -0.66 14.24 4.49
N LEU A 485 0.10 14.41 5.57
CA LEU A 485 1.14 15.43 5.66
C LEU A 485 2.29 15.16 4.68
N LEU A 486 2.75 13.91 4.56
CA LEU A 486 3.81 13.53 3.63
C LEU A 486 3.43 13.92 2.20
N ALA A 487 2.20 13.62 1.76
CA ALA A 487 1.75 14.00 0.43
C ALA A 487 1.92 15.50 0.14
N THR A 488 1.82 16.38 1.15
CA THR A 488 1.97 17.84 0.98
C THR A 488 3.41 18.34 0.92
N LYS A 489 4.40 17.47 1.14
CA LYS A 489 5.82 17.84 1.17
C LYS A 489 6.39 17.98 -0.25
N PRO A 490 6.71 19.20 -0.72
CA PRO A 490 7.27 19.40 -2.06
C PRO A 490 8.70 18.86 -2.19
N GLU A 491 9.39 18.64 -1.06
CA GLU A 491 10.75 18.11 -1.03
C GLU A 491 10.81 16.63 -1.43
N ILE A 492 9.67 15.92 -1.37
CA ILE A 492 9.60 14.51 -1.77
C ILE A 492 9.52 14.40 -3.30
N PRO A 493 10.48 13.72 -3.95
CA PRO A 493 10.50 13.56 -5.41
C PRO A 493 9.51 12.46 -5.83
N TRP A 494 8.21 12.78 -5.74
CA TRP A 494 7.14 11.86 -6.11
C TRP A 494 7.31 11.39 -7.56
N PRO A 495 7.28 10.07 -7.83
CA PRO A 495 7.40 9.56 -9.18
C PRO A 495 6.20 9.99 -10.03
N GLN A 496 6.33 10.00 -11.36
CA GLN A 496 5.17 10.23 -12.23
C GLN A 496 4.27 9.00 -12.28
N PRO A 497 2.94 9.10 -12.34
CA PRO A 497 2.08 7.91 -12.47
C PRO A 497 2.44 7.13 -13.74
N ARG A 498 2.29 5.79 -13.72
CA ARG A 498 2.49 4.99 -14.93
C ARG A 498 1.35 5.30 -15.93
N PRO A 499 1.65 5.38 -17.23
CA PRO A 499 0.65 5.62 -18.26
C PRO A 499 -0.42 4.53 -18.31
#